data_AF-A0A453QQA1-F1
#
_entry.id   AF-A0A453QQA1-F1
#
_cell.length_a   1.000
_cell.length_b   1.000
_cell.length_c   1.000
_cell.angle_alpha   90.00
_cell.angle_beta   90.00
_cell.angle_gamma   90.00
#
_symmetry.space_group_name_H-M   'P 1'
#
loop_
_entity.id
_entity.type
_entity.pdbx_description
1 polymer ?
#
loop_
_entity_poly.entity_id
_entity_poly.type
_entity_poly.pdbx_seq_one_letter_code
_entity_poly.pdbx_strand_id
1 'polypeptide(L)'
;MSTGRGSPVSCSSMEASKSKPGPEHLIVLVHGIMASPSDWTYGEAVLKKRLGDNFFIYASSSNIYAKSFDGINVAGRRLAKEVLDVVQKMAGLKKISFIAHSLGGLFARYAISILYSQQAKETGSGASVMLTSGGSEISRTSGLGAIAGLEPTNFITLATPHLGVRGKNQGCQF
;
A
#
# COMPACT_ATOMS: atom_id res chain seq x y z
N MET A 1 -18.03 -54.60 51.71
CA MET A 1 -18.68 -53.87 50.60
C MET A 1 -18.61 -52.39 50.92
N SER A 2 -17.68 -51.66 50.31
CA SER A 2 -17.51 -50.21 50.53
C SER A 2 -17.67 -49.51 49.18
N THR A 3 -18.66 -48.64 49.08
CA THR A 3 -18.92 -47.80 47.91
C THR A 3 -18.50 -46.37 48.24
N GLY A 4 -17.58 -45.80 47.46
CA GLY A 4 -17.13 -44.42 47.59
C GLY A 4 -16.93 -43.77 46.22
N ARG A 5 -17.83 -42.84 45.90
CA ARG A 5 -17.99 -42.02 44.68
C ARG A 5 -16.69 -41.53 44.03
N GLY A 6 -16.58 -41.75 42.72
CA GLY A 6 -15.71 -40.96 41.83
C GLY A 6 -16.42 -39.68 41.38
N SER A 7 -15.77 -38.53 41.54
CA SER A 7 -16.21 -37.24 40.99
C SER A 7 -15.97 -37.19 39.49
N PRO A 8 -16.86 -36.60 38.67
CA PRO A 8 -16.61 -36.45 37.25
C PRO A 8 -15.52 -35.39 37.03
N VAL A 9 -14.52 -35.77 36.24
CA VAL A 9 -13.45 -34.87 35.77
C VAL A 9 -14.11 -33.86 34.83
N SER A 10 -14.13 -32.59 35.25
CA SER A 10 -14.61 -31.49 34.39
C SER A 10 -13.53 -31.21 33.34
N CYS A 11 -13.76 -31.70 32.12
CA CYS A 11 -12.95 -31.32 30.97
C CYS A 11 -13.21 -29.84 30.64
N SER A 12 -12.33 -28.97 31.13
CA SER A 12 -12.25 -27.59 30.68
C SER A 12 -11.93 -27.60 29.18
N SER A 13 -12.94 -27.27 28.37
CA SER A 13 -12.74 -27.05 26.94
C SER A 13 -11.87 -25.80 26.78
N MET A 14 -10.64 -25.98 26.31
CA MET A 14 -9.77 -24.89 25.92
C MET A 14 -10.42 -24.18 24.73
N GLU A 15 -11.08 -23.04 25.00
CA GLU A 15 -11.42 -22.05 23.98
C GLU A 15 -10.13 -21.72 23.21
N ALA A 16 -10.04 -22.22 21.98
CA ALA A 16 -8.99 -21.84 21.04
C ALA A 16 -9.08 -20.33 20.87
N SER A 17 -8.09 -19.62 21.39
CA SER A 17 -7.96 -18.18 21.24
C SER A 17 -8.02 -17.84 19.76
N LYS A 18 -9.14 -17.26 19.29
CA LYS A 18 -9.22 -16.66 17.96
C LYS A 18 -8.16 -15.55 17.92
N SER A 19 -7.03 -15.83 17.28
CA SER A 19 -6.05 -14.79 16.97
C SER A 19 -6.78 -13.67 16.25
N LYS A 20 -6.53 -12.42 16.64
CA LYS A 20 -7.12 -11.27 15.96
C LYS A 20 -6.81 -11.38 14.45
N PRO A 21 -7.81 -11.18 13.57
CA PRO A 21 -7.53 -11.16 12.14
C PRO A 21 -6.48 -10.07 11.85
N GLY A 22 -5.48 -10.40 11.03
CA GLY A 22 -4.43 -9.48 10.62
C GLY A 22 -4.98 -8.32 9.77
N PRO A 23 -4.13 -7.34 9.42
CA PRO A 23 -4.56 -6.18 8.63
C PRO A 23 -5.05 -6.59 7.24
N GLU A 24 -6.15 -6.00 6.78
CA GLU A 24 -6.71 -6.27 5.45
C GLU A 24 -6.31 -5.23 4.40
N HIS A 25 -5.77 -4.07 4.82
CA HIS A 25 -5.47 -2.95 3.91
C HIS A 25 -4.02 -2.49 4.03
N LEU A 26 -3.27 -2.58 2.93
CA LEU A 26 -1.91 -2.08 2.81
C LEU A 26 -1.89 -0.60 2.38
N ILE A 27 -1.23 0.26 3.14
CA ILE A 27 -0.90 1.63 2.75
C ILE A 27 0.60 1.72 2.52
N VAL A 28 1.00 1.94 1.27
CA VAL A 28 2.40 2.14 0.88
C VAL A 28 2.71 3.63 0.92
N LEU A 29 3.63 4.03 1.81
CA LEU A 29 4.15 5.39 1.89
C LEU A 29 5.42 5.50 1.03
N VAL A 30 5.43 6.43 0.08
CA VAL A 30 6.50 6.58 -0.91
C VAL A 30 7.13 7.96 -0.78
N HIS A 31 8.40 8.01 -0.35
CA HIS A 31 9.11 9.26 -0.16
C HIS A 31 9.55 9.90 -1.49
N GLY A 32 9.88 11.19 -1.44
CA GLY A 32 10.31 11.98 -2.60
C GLY A 32 11.82 11.96 -2.86
N ILE A 33 12.28 12.95 -3.62
CA ILE A 33 13.71 13.13 -3.96
C ILE A 33 14.55 13.35 -2.70
N MET A 34 15.74 12.76 -2.65
CA MET A 34 16.70 12.87 -1.53
C MET A 34 16.14 12.52 -0.13
N ALA A 35 15.01 11.81 -0.06
CA ALA A 35 14.36 11.45 1.19
C ALA A 35 14.58 9.96 1.53
N SER A 36 13.96 9.52 2.62
CA SER A 36 14.06 8.20 3.22
C SER A 36 12.71 7.77 3.84
N PRO A 37 12.56 6.51 4.29
CA PRO A 37 11.40 6.10 5.09
C PRO A 37 11.20 6.95 6.36
N SER A 38 12.29 7.44 6.95
CA SER A 38 12.23 8.20 8.21
C SER A 38 11.45 9.50 8.09
N ASP A 39 11.34 10.08 6.89
CA ASP A 39 10.51 11.26 6.61
C ASP A 39 9.01 10.98 6.84
N TRP A 40 8.60 9.71 6.79
CA TRP A 40 7.23 9.29 7.08
C TRP A 40 6.97 8.98 8.56
N THR A 41 7.98 9.04 9.46
CA THR A 41 7.82 8.62 10.86
C THR A 41 6.60 9.25 11.55
N TYR A 42 6.43 10.56 11.39
CA TYR A 42 5.27 11.27 11.95
C TYR A 42 3.96 10.86 11.26
N GLY A 43 3.94 10.83 9.92
CA GLY A 43 2.77 10.46 9.14
C GLY A 43 2.29 9.04 9.43
N GLU A 44 3.22 8.09 9.53
CA GLU A 44 2.97 6.70 9.90
C GLU A 44 2.34 6.61 11.31
N ALA A 45 2.91 7.30 12.30
CA ALA A 45 2.37 7.32 13.65
C ALA A 45 0.94 7.89 13.71
N VAL A 46 0.68 8.98 12.98
CA VAL A 46 -0.66 9.58 12.89
C VAL A 46 -1.64 8.65 12.19
N LEU A 47 -1.26 8.07 11.06
CA LEU A 47 -2.14 7.16 10.31
C LEU A 47 -2.46 5.91 11.12
N LYS A 48 -1.47 5.31 11.81
CA LYS A 48 -1.70 4.17 12.72
C LYS A 48 -2.71 4.52 13.81
N LYS A 49 -2.54 5.69 14.45
CA LYS A 49 -3.46 6.17 15.49
C LYS A 49 -4.87 6.43 14.99
N ARG A 50 -5.03 6.90 13.75
CA ARG A 50 -6.34 7.30 13.18
C ARG A 50 -7.11 6.15 12.52
N LEU A 51 -6.40 5.22 11.88
CA LEU A 51 -7.00 4.15 11.08
C LEU A 51 -7.15 2.83 11.83
N GLY A 52 -6.35 2.61 12.89
CA GLY A 52 -6.40 1.40 13.71
C GLY A 52 -5.74 0.17 13.06
N ASP A 53 -5.92 -0.99 13.69
CA ASP A 53 -5.14 -2.21 13.42
C ASP A 53 -5.48 -2.91 12.09
N ASN A 54 -6.55 -2.50 11.40
CA ASN A 54 -6.92 -3.09 10.10
C ASN A 54 -6.00 -2.64 8.95
N PHE A 55 -5.18 -1.62 9.20
CA PHE A 55 -4.29 -1.03 8.21
C PHE A 55 -2.85 -1.38 8.51
N PHE A 56 -2.18 -1.95 7.51
CA PHE A 56 -0.73 -2.08 7.54
C PHE A 56 -0.09 -0.92 6.81
N ILE A 57 0.65 -0.12 7.55
CA ILE A 57 1.32 1.08 7.03
C ILE A 57 2.77 0.75 6.79
N TYR A 58 3.21 0.90 5.55
CA TYR A 58 4.53 0.50 5.10
C TYR A 58 5.26 1.66 4.43
N ALA A 59 6.32 2.17 5.06
CA ALA A 59 7.20 3.18 4.47
C ALA A 59 8.26 2.53 3.59
N SER A 60 8.18 2.78 2.27
CA SER A 60 9.10 2.23 1.27
C SER A 60 10.52 2.75 1.46
N SER A 61 11.49 1.84 1.34
CA SER A 61 12.94 2.09 1.43
C SER A 61 13.67 1.89 0.10
N SER A 62 12.94 1.56 -0.97
CA SER A 62 13.49 1.20 -2.29
C SER A 62 14.36 2.29 -2.93
N ASN A 63 14.11 3.58 -2.65
CA ASN A 63 14.65 4.71 -3.41
C ASN A 63 15.40 5.76 -2.57
N ILE A 64 15.95 5.39 -1.41
CA ILE A 64 16.58 6.33 -0.46
C ILE A 64 17.69 7.21 -1.05
N TYR A 65 17.71 8.49 -0.67
CA TYR A 65 18.79 9.43 -0.99
C TYR A 65 19.16 9.47 -2.47
N ALA A 66 20.42 9.18 -2.81
CA ALA A 66 20.94 9.20 -4.17
C ALA A 66 20.20 8.26 -5.14
N LYS A 67 19.59 7.18 -4.62
CA LYS A 67 18.81 6.23 -5.45
C LYS A 67 17.59 6.88 -6.10
N SER A 68 17.09 7.99 -5.56
CA SER A 68 15.99 8.76 -6.15
C SER A 68 16.36 9.42 -7.50
N PHE A 69 17.66 9.50 -7.83
CA PHE A 69 18.16 10.05 -9.10
C PHE A 69 18.37 9.01 -10.21
N ASP A 70 18.19 7.71 -9.96
CA ASP A 70 18.39 6.66 -10.97
C ASP A 70 17.33 6.65 -12.09
N GLY A 71 16.42 7.62 -12.09
CA GLY A 71 15.32 7.74 -13.02
C GLY A 71 14.05 7.02 -12.56
N ILE A 72 12.90 7.55 -13.00
CA ILE A 72 11.56 7.09 -12.58
C ILE A 72 11.34 5.62 -12.93
N ASN A 73 11.84 5.15 -14.08
CA ASN A 73 11.69 3.77 -14.52
C ASN A 73 12.43 2.77 -13.62
N VAL A 74 13.66 3.09 -13.22
CA VAL A 74 14.46 2.25 -12.31
C VAL A 74 13.89 2.30 -10.90
N ALA A 75 13.53 3.49 -10.41
CA ALA A 75 12.92 3.69 -9.11
C ALA A 75 11.56 2.99 -8.97
N GLY A 76 10.71 3.08 -9.99
CA GLY A 76 9.42 2.41 -10.02
C GLY A 76 9.52 0.89 -10.09
N ARG A 77 10.49 0.31 -10.82
CA ARG A 77 10.75 -1.14 -10.80
C ARG A 77 11.15 -1.64 -9.41
N ARG A 78 12.04 -0.91 -8.73
CA ARG A 78 12.46 -1.24 -7.36
C ARG A 78 11.28 -1.18 -6.38
N LEU A 79 10.47 -0.13 -6.47
CA LEU A 79 9.28 0.01 -5.66
C LEU A 79 8.26 -1.10 -5.94
N ALA A 80 8.01 -1.45 -7.20
CA ALA A 80 7.12 -2.57 -7.55
C ALA A 80 7.58 -3.88 -6.92
N LYS A 81 8.88 -4.19 -7.01
CA LYS A 81 9.45 -5.37 -6.37
C LYS A 81 9.27 -5.35 -4.85
N GLU A 82 9.57 -4.23 -4.20
CA GLU A 82 9.42 -4.09 -2.74
C GLU A 82 7.95 -4.28 -2.32
N VAL A 83 7.00 -3.71 -3.05
CA VAL A 83 5.56 -3.90 -2.79
C VAL A 83 5.13 -5.36 -2.92
N LEU A 84 5.57 -6.08 -3.96
CA LEU A 84 5.29 -7.51 -4.08
C LEU A 84 5.85 -8.31 -2.91
N ASP A 85 7.10 -8.04 -2.54
CA ASP A 85 7.78 -8.72 -1.44
C ASP A 85 7.02 -8.48 -0.11
N VAL A 86 6.39 -7.30 0.08
CA VAL A 86 5.52 -7.00 1.24
C VAL A 86 4.20 -7.76 1.17
N VAL A 87 3.52 -7.73 0.02
CA VAL A 87 2.24 -8.42 -0.17
C VAL A 87 2.37 -9.93 0.05
N GLN A 88 3.45 -10.54 -0.45
CA GLN A 88 3.71 -11.97 -0.28
C GLN A 88 4.00 -12.38 1.17
N LYS A 89 4.58 -11.47 1.98
CA LYS A 89 4.89 -11.75 3.40
C LYS A 89 3.70 -11.64 4.33
N MET A 90 2.61 -11.00 3.89
CA MET A 90 1.42 -10.80 4.70
C MET A 90 0.19 -11.45 4.07
N ALA A 91 -0.15 -12.63 4.57
CA ALA A 91 -1.43 -13.26 4.26
C ALA A 91 -2.59 -12.42 4.83
N GLY A 92 -3.66 -12.24 4.04
CA GLY A 92 -4.90 -11.58 4.46
C GLY A 92 -5.09 -10.15 3.97
N LEU A 93 -4.07 -9.54 3.33
CA LEU A 93 -4.27 -8.29 2.61
C LEU A 93 -5.28 -8.48 1.47
N LYS A 94 -6.23 -7.54 1.38
CA LYS A 94 -7.25 -7.48 0.33
C LYS A 94 -7.20 -6.18 -0.45
N LYS A 95 -6.76 -5.10 0.20
CA LYS A 95 -6.78 -3.74 -0.36
C LYS A 95 -5.41 -3.12 -0.35
N ILE A 96 -5.17 -2.24 -1.31
CA ILE A 96 -3.93 -1.46 -1.40
C ILE A 96 -4.21 0.03 -1.66
N SER A 97 -3.40 0.89 -1.04
CA SER A 97 -3.39 2.32 -1.29
C SER A 97 -1.97 2.86 -1.27
N PHE A 98 -1.76 3.96 -1.99
CA PHE A 98 -0.48 4.64 -2.07
C PHE A 98 -0.61 6.07 -1.57
N ILE A 99 0.28 6.47 -0.69
CA ILE A 99 0.49 7.86 -0.30
C ILE A 99 1.93 8.22 -0.67
N ALA A 100 2.09 9.18 -1.54
CA ALA A 100 3.39 9.53 -2.09
C ALA A 100 3.71 11.00 -1.86
N HIS A 101 4.98 11.34 -1.69
CA HIS A 101 5.44 12.72 -1.57
C HIS A 101 6.24 13.13 -2.81
N SER A 102 5.82 14.21 -3.48
CA SER A 102 6.52 14.83 -4.60
C SER A 102 6.90 13.81 -5.68
N LEU A 103 8.19 13.71 -6.02
CA LEU A 103 8.74 12.73 -6.98
C LEU A 103 8.33 11.28 -6.68
N GLY A 104 8.08 10.94 -5.42
CA GLY A 104 7.59 9.63 -5.01
C GLY A 104 6.28 9.24 -5.69
N GLY A 105 5.43 10.22 -6.06
CA GLY A 105 4.20 9.98 -6.79
C GLY A 105 4.46 9.40 -8.18
N LEU A 106 5.53 9.84 -8.85
CA LEU A 106 5.93 9.32 -10.15
C LEU A 106 6.50 7.89 -10.02
N PHE A 107 7.27 7.62 -8.96
CA PHE A 107 7.75 6.27 -8.67
C PHE A 107 6.58 5.31 -8.43
N ALA A 108 5.62 5.71 -7.60
CA ALA A 108 4.41 4.94 -7.29
C ALA A 108 3.58 4.68 -8.54
N ARG A 109 3.37 5.69 -9.39
CA ARG A 109 2.62 5.52 -10.64
C ARG A 109 3.28 4.55 -11.60
N TYR A 110 4.60 4.60 -11.74
CA TYR A 110 5.34 3.64 -12.55
C TYR A 110 5.26 2.23 -11.94
N ALA A 111 5.41 2.10 -10.61
CA ALA A 111 5.29 0.81 -9.93
C ALA A 111 3.90 0.18 -10.14
N ILE A 112 2.83 0.96 -9.98
CA ILE A 112 1.44 0.52 -10.22
C ILE A 112 1.29 -0.05 -11.64
N SER A 113 1.86 0.60 -12.66
CA SER A 113 1.77 0.10 -14.04
C SER A 113 2.39 -1.30 -14.22
N ILE A 114 3.47 -1.61 -13.49
CA ILE A 114 4.11 -2.92 -13.50
C ILE A 114 3.25 -3.95 -12.77
N LEU A 115 2.78 -3.60 -11.57
CA LEU A 115 2.00 -4.48 -10.70
C LEU A 115 0.64 -4.85 -11.31
N TYR A 116 0.06 -3.94 -12.08
CA TYR A 116 -1.15 -4.20 -12.87
C TYR A 116 -0.87 -5.15 -14.04
N SER A 117 0.23 -4.92 -14.76
CA SER A 117 0.62 -5.72 -15.93
C SER A 117 1.02 -7.16 -15.59
N GLN A 118 1.62 -7.38 -14.42
CA GLN A 118 2.01 -8.73 -13.97
C GLN A 118 0.79 -9.60 -13.70
N GLN A 119 -0.27 -9.05 -13.13
CA GLN A 119 -1.51 -9.80 -12.92
C GLN A 119 -2.18 -10.20 -14.25
N ALA A 120 -2.14 -9.32 -15.25
CA ALA A 120 -2.63 -9.62 -16.60
C ALA A 120 -1.85 -10.76 -17.31
N LYS A 121 -0.61 -11.04 -16.88
CA LYS A 121 0.20 -12.15 -17.42
C LYS A 121 -0.05 -13.47 -16.71
N GLU A 122 -0.36 -13.44 -15.42
CA GLU A 122 -0.71 -14.65 -14.64
C GLU A 122 -2.14 -15.13 -14.95
N THR A 123 -3.04 -14.21 -15.30
CA THR A 123 -4.38 -14.51 -15.82
C THR A 123 -4.34 -14.65 -17.33
N GLY A 124 -3.78 -15.75 -17.84
CA GLY A 124 -3.66 -16.02 -19.27
C GLY A 124 -5.00 -16.00 -20.02
N SER A 125 -5.39 -14.84 -20.54
CA SER A 125 -6.22 -14.68 -21.75
C SER A 125 -6.06 -13.26 -22.27
N GLY A 126 -5.77 -13.13 -23.57
CA GLY A 126 -5.35 -11.91 -24.27
C GLY A 126 -6.38 -10.78 -24.32
N ALA A 127 -6.76 -10.22 -23.18
CA ALA A 127 -7.39 -8.92 -23.12
C ALA A 127 -6.29 -7.85 -23.23
N SER A 128 -5.93 -7.52 -24.47
CA SER A 128 -5.38 -6.19 -24.73
C SER A 128 -6.42 -5.21 -24.18
N VAL A 129 -6.07 -4.48 -23.13
CA VAL A 129 -6.89 -3.38 -22.64
C VAL A 129 -6.79 -2.29 -23.69
N MET A 130 -7.61 -2.44 -24.73
CA MET A 130 -7.86 -1.40 -25.70
C MET A 130 -8.64 -0.32 -24.96
N LEU A 131 -8.03 0.86 -24.86
CA LEU A 131 -8.72 2.08 -24.48
C LEU A 131 -9.73 2.39 -25.58
N THR A 132 -10.97 1.89 -25.47
CA THR A 132 -12.06 2.38 -26.30
C THR A 132 -12.63 3.64 -25.66
N SER A 133 -12.33 4.77 -26.29
CA SER A 133 -13.10 6.01 -26.13
C SER A 133 -14.55 5.72 -26.52
N GLY A 134 -15.48 5.82 -25.57
CA GLY A 134 -16.90 5.61 -25.83
C GLY A 134 -17.69 5.68 -24.53
N GLY A 135 -18.35 6.82 -24.31
CA GLY A 135 -19.10 7.11 -23.09
C GLY A 135 -20.20 6.08 -22.83
N SER A 136 -20.20 5.54 -21.61
CA SER A 136 -21.37 4.93 -20.97
C SER A 136 -21.14 4.96 -19.46
N GLU A 137 -22.14 5.41 -18.72
CA GLU A 137 -22.16 5.63 -17.27
C GLU A 137 -21.52 4.47 -16.49
N ILE A 138 -20.39 4.74 -15.83
CA ILE A 138 -19.56 3.76 -15.13
C ILE A 138 -20.20 3.41 -13.79
N SER A 139 -20.81 2.23 -13.73
CA SER A 139 -21.07 1.53 -12.47
C SER A 139 -19.75 1.30 -11.74
N ARG A 140 -19.67 1.76 -10.48
CA ARG A 140 -18.42 2.03 -9.77
C ARG A 140 -17.62 0.74 -9.46
N THR A 141 -16.32 0.82 -9.75
CA THR A 141 -15.18 0.02 -9.24
C THR A 141 -15.04 -1.48 -9.54
N SER A 142 -16.06 -2.21 -9.98
CA SER A 142 -15.93 -3.68 -10.19
C SER A 142 -15.12 -4.13 -11.41
N GLY A 143 -14.48 -3.22 -12.15
CA GLY A 143 -13.73 -3.52 -13.39
C GLY A 143 -12.30 -2.97 -13.45
N LEU A 144 -11.80 -2.31 -12.40
CA LEU A 144 -10.40 -1.91 -12.33
C LEU A 144 -9.59 -3.14 -11.88
N GLY A 145 -8.64 -3.61 -12.70
CA GLY A 145 -7.79 -4.74 -12.36
C GLY A 145 -7.04 -4.55 -11.03
N ALA A 146 -6.62 -5.65 -10.42
CA ALA A 146 -5.95 -5.59 -9.13
C ALA A 146 -4.50 -5.12 -9.28
N ILE A 147 -3.93 -4.62 -8.18
CA ILE A 147 -2.54 -4.21 -8.09
C ILE A 147 -1.85 -5.21 -7.16
N ALA A 148 -0.92 -6.01 -7.68
CA ALA A 148 -0.29 -7.09 -6.92
C ALA A 148 -1.32 -8.09 -6.32
N GLY A 149 -2.44 -8.30 -7.01
CA GLY A 149 -3.54 -9.14 -6.51
C GLY A 149 -4.46 -8.47 -5.49
N LEU A 150 -4.23 -7.20 -5.14
CA LEU A 150 -5.03 -6.45 -4.17
C LEU A 150 -5.97 -5.44 -4.85
N GLU A 151 -7.14 -5.23 -4.26
CA GLU A 151 -8.12 -4.23 -4.71
C GLU A 151 -7.54 -2.80 -4.52
N PRO A 152 -7.41 -2.00 -5.59
CA PRO A 152 -6.95 -0.62 -5.47
C PRO A 152 -8.01 0.25 -4.78
N THR A 153 -7.62 1.01 -3.74
CA THR A 153 -8.55 1.92 -3.04
C THR A 153 -8.22 3.40 -3.23
N ASN A 154 -7.02 3.86 -2.84
CA ASN A 154 -6.65 5.28 -2.89
C ASN A 154 -5.24 5.48 -3.47
N PHE A 155 -5.07 6.55 -4.25
CA PHE A 155 -3.77 7.06 -4.67
C PHE A 155 -3.69 8.56 -4.35
N ILE A 156 -2.80 8.94 -3.44
CA ILE A 156 -2.63 10.32 -2.98
C ILE A 156 -1.19 10.73 -3.22
N THR A 157 -0.98 11.89 -3.85
CA THR A 157 0.35 12.51 -3.93
C THR A 157 0.33 13.87 -3.23
N LEU A 158 1.20 14.05 -2.24
CA LEU A 158 1.42 15.29 -1.53
C LEU A 158 2.50 16.09 -2.24
N ALA A 159 2.25 17.37 -2.52
CA ALA A 159 3.28 18.28 -3.01
C ALA A 159 4.12 18.80 -1.84
N THR A 160 5.42 18.97 -2.07
CA THR A 160 6.27 19.73 -1.13
C THR A 160 5.83 21.20 -1.23
N PRO A 161 5.40 21.87 -0.15
CA PRO A 161 4.81 23.21 -0.20
C PRO A 161 5.80 24.34 -0.52
N HIS A 162 6.88 24.09 -1.27
CA HIS A 162 7.94 25.07 -1.53
C HIS A 162 8.22 25.38 -3.02
N LEU A 163 7.59 24.69 -3.98
CA LEU A 163 7.70 25.03 -5.42
C LEU A 163 6.36 25.52 -6.01
N GLY A 164 6.03 26.79 -5.72
CA GLY A 164 4.93 27.55 -6.35
C GLY A 164 3.79 27.85 -5.36
N VAL A 165 3.56 29.11 -4.96
CA VAL A 165 3.26 30.25 -5.84
C VAL A 165 4.23 31.41 -5.60
N ARG A 166 5.03 31.80 -6.61
CA ARG A 166 5.66 33.12 -6.62
C ARG A 166 4.57 34.13 -6.99
N GLY A 167 3.86 34.63 -5.99
CA GLY A 167 2.98 35.78 -6.19
C GLY A 167 3.82 36.96 -6.67
N LYS A 168 3.27 37.80 -7.57
CA LYS A 168 3.79 39.16 -7.77
C LYS A 168 3.90 39.80 -6.38
N ASN A 169 5.13 40.11 -5.93
CA ASN A 169 5.51 40.75 -4.66
C ASN A 169 5.88 39.87 -3.46
N GLN A 170 6.29 38.60 -3.63
CA GLN A 170 6.97 37.89 -2.53
C GLN A 170 8.44 37.67 -2.85
N GLY A 171 9.26 38.65 -2.47
CA GLY A 171 10.68 38.49 -2.28
C GLY A 171 10.95 38.21 -0.80
N CYS A 172 11.36 36.98 -0.48
CA CYS A 172 12.22 36.75 0.67
C CYS A 172 13.58 36.37 0.10
N GLN A 173 14.53 37.31 0.17
CA GLN A 173 15.94 37.02 0.04
C GLN A 173 16.43 36.41 1.36
N PHE A 174 17.33 35.44 1.26
CA PHE A 174 18.11 34.92 2.40
C PHE A 174 19.13 35.96 2.85
#